data_AF-A0A5J5KU79-F1
#
_entry.id   AF-A0A5J5KU79-F1
#
_cell.length_a   1.000
_cell.length_b   1.000
_cell.length_c   1.000
_cell.angle_alpha   90.00
_cell.angle_beta   90.00
_cell.angle_gamma   90.00
#
_symmetry.space_group_name_H-M   'P 1'
#
loop_
_entity.id
_entity.type
_entity.pdbx_description
1 polymer ?
#
loop_
_entity_poly.entity_id
_entity_poly.type
_entity_poly.pdbx_seq_one_letter_code
_entity_poly.pdbx_strand_id
1 'polypeptide(L)'
;MSDAAGSTRVAVLDACALVPIRLATTLLWLSEAGIFELLWSDRILDEVQRNLPKLGISEEKAAHRVRTMRDAFGEAALVDDFDYLIADMTCDPKDRHVLAAAVRAEADTLVTFNLKDFPPDSTSGWQVEAVHPDTFLTGLLAEDPIGVVGALHRGSADLRNPAQTPTEFLASLTATVPIFANLAADQIRSRAENPDEPSSPITALVSADQDEALAAFGEVGDLTDPAQVALQWWTALDAEPDVARGLTFAPRAWGDYRWAVDMLADRSLASRVIRAVDEPDRIAFMRLIPEVAATAQAFAAYATTVTFLTLVRLDDGMWRVWGLGPALLAAKDIVDDT
;
A
#
# COMPACT_ATOMS: atom_id res chain seq x y z
N MET A 1 -35.22 12.63 7.53
CA MET A 1 -34.39 12.21 6.40
C MET A 1 -33.11 13.01 6.49
N SER A 2 -32.12 12.45 7.17
CA SER A 2 -30.79 13.05 7.34
C SER A 2 -29.91 12.44 6.26
N ASP A 3 -29.33 13.29 5.41
CA ASP A 3 -28.33 12.91 4.41
C ASP A 3 -27.15 12.24 5.11
N ALA A 4 -26.91 10.97 4.78
CA ALA A 4 -25.61 10.35 4.92
C ALA A 4 -24.89 10.53 3.58
N ALA A 5 -24.55 11.78 3.24
CA ALA A 5 -23.44 12.01 2.33
C ALA A 5 -22.20 11.51 3.09
N GLY A 6 -21.64 10.37 2.69
CA GLY A 6 -20.38 9.91 3.25
C GLY A 6 -19.37 11.05 3.11
N SER A 7 -18.76 11.50 4.21
CA SER A 7 -17.79 12.59 4.12
C SER A 7 -16.62 12.13 3.28
N THR A 8 -16.39 12.79 2.14
CA THR A 8 -15.20 12.58 1.33
C THR A 8 -13.98 12.78 2.21
N ARG A 9 -13.03 11.83 2.21
CA ARG A 9 -11.81 11.95 3.00
C ARG A 9 -11.01 13.16 2.51
N VAL A 10 -10.67 14.06 3.43
CA VAL A 10 -9.83 15.23 3.15
C VAL A 10 -8.40 14.95 3.59
N ALA A 11 -7.43 15.15 2.70
CA ALA A 11 -6.03 14.85 2.96
C ALA A 11 -5.10 15.98 2.54
N VAL A 12 -4.25 16.43 3.47
CA VAL A 12 -3.11 17.28 3.15
C VAL A 12 -1.93 16.41 2.73
N LEU A 13 -1.37 16.69 1.56
CA LEU A 13 -0.20 15.97 1.05
C LEU A 13 1.09 16.72 1.39
N ASP A 14 1.99 16.06 2.10
CA ASP A 14 3.34 16.59 2.36
C ASP A 14 4.18 16.60 1.07
N ALA A 15 5.18 17.49 1.01
CA ALA A 15 6.10 17.60 -0.12
C ALA A 15 6.85 16.28 -0.37
N CYS A 16 7.16 15.51 0.68
CA CYS A 16 7.82 14.21 0.53
C CYS A 16 6.95 13.17 -0.22
N ALA A 17 5.61 13.28 -0.18
CA ALA A 17 4.70 12.43 -0.94
C ALA A 17 4.50 12.93 -2.38
N LEU A 18 4.72 14.22 -2.63
CA LEU A 18 4.56 14.87 -3.94
C LEU A 18 5.83 14.89 -4.80
N VAL A 19 7.01 14.72 -4.20
CA VAL A 19 8.30 14.71 -4.88
C VAL A 19 8.51 13.45 -5.74
N PRO A 20 8.20 12.21 -5.28
CA PRO A 20 8.26 11.03 -6.14
C PRO A 20 7.19 11.13 -7.22
N ILE A 21 7.61 11.43 -8.45
CA ILE A 21 6.72 11.86 -9.55
C ILE A 21 5.57 10.86 -9.78
N ARG A 22 5.85 9.57 -9.78
CA ARG A 22 4.85 8.53 -10.06
C ARG A 22 3.82 8.40 -8.94
N LEU A 23 4.26 8.43 -7.68
CA LEU A 23 3.36 8.44 -6.53
C LEU A 23 2.44 9.67 -6.55
N ALA A 24 3.03 10.85 -6.75
CA ALA A 24 2.27 12.08 -6.82
C ALA A 24 1.26 12.06 -7.98
N THR A 25 1.63 11.55 -9.15
CA THR A 25 0.70 11.36 -10.26
C THR A 25 -0.47 10.46 -9.88
N THR A 26 -0.23 9.37 -9.15
CA THR A 26 -1.32 8.51 -8.64
C THR A 26 -2.25 9.25 -7.68
N LEU A 27 -1.71 9.98 -6.71
CA LEU A 27 -2.50 10.76 -5.76
C LEU A 27 -3.37 11.80 -6.49
N LEU A 28 -2.82 12.47 -7.50
CA LEU A 28 -3.57 13.45 -8.31
C LEU A 28 -4.69 12.79 -9.12
N TRP A 29 -4.43 11.65 -9.79
CA TRP A 29 -5.47 10.92 -10.53
C TRP A 29 -6.62 10.45 -9.65
N LEU A 30 -6.30 9.97 -8.44
CA LEU A 30 -7.32 9.54 -7.49
C LEU A 30 -8.16 10.71 -6.97
N SER A 31 -7.52 11.86 -6.69
CA SER A 31 -8.26 13.04 -6.27
C SER A 31 -9.12 13.62 -7.39
N GLU A 32 -8.60 13.71 -8.62
CA GLU A 32 -9.37 14.12 -9.80
C GLU A 32 -10.58 13.20 -10.08
N ALA A 33 -10.44 11.91 -9.77
CA ALA A 33 -11.54 10.94 -9.84
C ALA A 33 -12.54 11.03 -8.68
N GLY A 34 -12.33 11.95 -7.72
CA GLY A 34 -13.22 12.15 -6.56
C GLY A 34 -13.08 11.10 -5.46
N ILE A 35 -11.98 10.31 -5.45
CA ILE A 35 -11.75 9.27 -4.44
C ILE A 35 -11.42 9.88 -3.07
N PHE A 36 -10.73 11.02 -3.07
CA PHE A 36 -10.47 11.84 -1.89
C PHE A 36 -10.25 13.30 -2.28
N GLU A 37 -10.41 14.21 -1.33
CA GLU A 37 -10.14 15.62 -1.51
C GLU A 37 -8.69 15.91 -1.11
N LEU A 38 -7.90 16.36 -2.09
CA LEU A 38 -6.50 16.69 -1.92
C LEU A 38 -6.35 18.17 -1.56
N LEU A 39 -5.51 18.44 -0.57
CA LEU A 39 -5.16 19.79 -0.13
C LEU A 39 -3.63 19.97 0.00
N TRP A 40 -3.13 21.18 -0.21
CA TRP A 40 -1.74 21.57 0.00
C TRP A 40 -1.61 23.06 0.32
N SER A 41 -0.45 23.48 0.83
CA SER A 41 -0.10 24.91 0.94
C SER A 41 0.90 25.30 -0.14
N ASP A 42 1.02 26.60 -0.42
CA ASP A 42 2.07 27.10 -1.32
C ASP A 42 3.47 26.74 -0.81
N ARG A 43 3.69 26.72 0.51
CA ARG A 43 4.97 26.34 1.10
C ARG A 43 5.33 24.89 0.79
N ILE A 44 4.36 23.98 0.83
CA ILE A 44 4.54 22.57 0.43
C ILE A 44 4.89 22.49 -1.05
N LEU A 45 4.18 23.20 -1.93
CA LEU A 45 4.46 23.20 -3.37
C LEU A 45 5.82 23.80 -3.71
N ASP A 46 6.26 24.83 -2.98
CA ASP A 46 7.59 25.42 -3.11
C ASP A 46 8.68 24.44 -2.65
N GLU A 47 8.41 23.61 -1.64
CA GLU A 47 9.28 22.50 -1.25
C GLU A 47 9.39 21.43 -2.33
N VAL A 48 8.27 21.06 -2.96
CA VAL A 48 8.27 20.15 -4.11
C VAL A 48 9.15 20.72 -5.23
N GLN A 49 8.95 21.99 -5.61
CA GLN A 49 9.73 22.63 -6.66
C GLN A 49 11.23 22.63 -6.36
N ARG A 50 11.62 22.90 -5.10
CA ARG A 50 13.03 22.91 -4.66
C ARG A 50 13.67 21.52 -4.57
N ASN A 51 12.88 20.48 -4.34
CA ASN A 51 13.39 19.12 -4.15
C ASN A 51 13.46 18.31 -5.45
N LEU A 52 12.62 18.59 -6.45
CA LEU A 52 12.65 17.90 -7.75
C LEU A 52 14.02 17.91 -8.47
N PRO A 53 14.82 19.01 -8.43
CA PRO A 53 16.16 19.01 -9.02
C PRO A 53 17.14 18.00 -8.42
N LYS A 54 16.93 17.60 -7.16
CA LYS A 54 17.74 16.55 -6.52
C LYS A 54 17.52 15.17 -7.16
N LEU A 55 16.43 15.01 -7.91
CA LEU A 55 16.09 13.80 -8.67
C LEU A 55 16.46 13.91 -10.16
N GLY A 56 17.26 14.92 -10.55
CA GLY A 56 17.69 15.11 -11.94
C GLY A 56 16.67 15.81 -12.84
N ILE A 57 15.62 16.40 -12.27
CA ILE A 57 14.64 17.21 -13.02
C ILE A 57 15.18 18.65 -13.14
N SER A 58 15.16 19.24 -14.34
CA SER A 58 15.59 20.64 -14.48
C SER A 58 14.67 21.59 -13.70
N GLU A 59 15.20 22.71 -13.20
CA GLU A 59 14.43 23.72 -12.48
C GLU A 59 13.21 24.20 -13.28
N GLU A 60 13.38 24.38 -14.60
CA GLU A 60 12.29 24.75 -15.50
C GLU A 60 11.16 23.71 -15.52
N LYS A 61 11.50 22.41 -15.60
CA LYS A 61 10.53 21.32 -15.57
C LYS A 61 9.87 21.19 -14.20
N ALA A 62 10.62 21.38 -13.12
CA ALA A 62 10.08 21.39 -11.76
C ALA A 62 9.06 22.52 -11.58
N ALA A 63 9.41 23.74 -11.99
CA ALA A 63 8.51 24.88 -11.93
C ALA A 63 7.29 24.71 -12.84
N HIS A 64 7.47 24.15 -14.04
CA HIS A 64 6.34 23.84 -14.92
C HIS A 64 5.39 22.82 -14.28
N ARG A 65 5.92 21.73 -13.70
CA ARG A 65 5.11 20.72 -13.01
C ARG A 65 4.27 21.32 -11.88
N VAL A 66 4.89 22.11 -11.00
CA VAL A 66 4.17 22.73 -9.88
C VAL A 66 3.12 23.72 -10.35
N ARG A 67 3.39 24.52 -11.39
CA ARG A 67 2.36 25.36 -12.02
C ARG A 67 1.19 24.53 -12.55
N THR A 68 1.46 23.44 -13.27
CA THR A 68 0.40 22.56 -13.78
C THR A 68 -0.42 21.94 -12.64
N MET A 69 0.19 21.59 -11.51
CA MET A 69 -0.54 21.11 -10.33
C MET A 69 -1.46 22.20 -9.76
N ARG A 70 -0.97 23.45 -9.63
CA ARG A 70 -1.79 24.59 -9.20
C ARG A 70 -2.95 24.84 -10.17
N ASP A 71 -2.68 24.86 -11.47
CA ASP A 71 -3.69 25.15 -12.49
C ASP A 71 -4.78 24.07 -12.54
N ALA A 72 -4.43 22.80 -12.29
CA ALA A 72 -5.36 21.68 -12.35
C ALA A 72 -6.35 21.64 -11.18
N PHE A 73 -5.90 21.95 -9.95
CA PHE A 73 -6.75 21.87 -8.75
C PHE A 73 -7.26 23.24 -8.26
N GLY A 74 -6.59 24.33 -8.66
CA GLY A 74 -6.98 25.70 -8.35
C GLY A 74 -7.01 26.03 -6.85
N GLU A 75 -7.75 27.09 -6.53
CA GLU A 75 -7.90 27.60 -5.16
C GLU A 75 -8.57 26.60 -4.21
N ALA A 76 -9.37 25.65 -4.72
CA ALA A 76 -10.06 24.68 -3.88
C ALA A 76 -9.09 23.74 -3.14
N ALA A 77 -7.93 23.44 -3.73
CA ALA A 77 -6.90 22.63 -3.08
C ALA A 77 -5.90 23.43 -2.25
N LEU A 78 -5.96 24.77 -2.30
CA LEU A 78 -4.99 25.63 -1.64
C LEU A 78 -5.44 25.95 -0.21
N VAL A 79 -4.59 25.58 0.75
CA VAL A 79 -4.73 25.95 2.15
C VAL A 79 -3.90 27.20 2.40
N ASP A 80 -4.57 28.27 2.82
CA ASP A 80 -3.98 29.54 3.24
C ASP A 80 -4.29 29.85 4.70
N ASP A 81 -3.84 31.02 5.18
CA ASP A 81 -4.15 31.55 6.52
C ASP A 81 -3.97 30.54 7.66
N PHE A 82 -2.80 29.86 7.70
CA PHE A 82 -2.43 28.91 8.76
C PHE A 82 -1.18 29.34 9.56
N ASP A 83 -0.54 30.45 9.19
CA ASP A 83 0.73 30.88 9.80
C ASP A 83 0.62 31.11 11.31
N TYR A 84 -0.56 31.53 11.79
CA TYR A 84 -0.82 31.75 13.22
C TYR A 84 -0.80 30.45 14.04
N LEU A 85 -1.04 29.29 13.41
CA LEU A 85 -1.01 27.98 14.07
C LEU A 85 0.41 27.41 14.18
N ILE A 86 1.36 27.87 13.36
CA ILE A 86 2.70 27.27 13.25
C ILE A 86 3.42 27.23 14.60
N ALA A 87 3.26 28.26 15.43
CA ALA A 87 3.92 28.35 16.74
C ALA A 87 3.39 27.31 17.75
N ASP A 88 2.15 26.85 17.57
CA ASP A 88 1.47 25.90 18.46
C ASP A 88 1.73 24.43 18.05
N MET A 89 2.31 24.19 16.87
CA MET A 89 2.60 22.85 16.39
C MET A 89 3.82 22.26 17.11
N THR A 90 3.63 21.13 17.78
CA THR A 90 4.66 20.45 18.60
C THR A 90 5.43 19.35 17.86
N CYS A 91 5.15 19.15 16.56
CA CYS A 91 5.91 18.28 15.67
C CYS A 91 7.31 18.85 15.33
N ASP A 92 8.07 18.17 14.45
CA ASP A 92 9.40 18.65 14.04
C ASP A 92 9.34 20.12 13.58
N PRO A 93 10.27 21.00 14.04
CA PRO A 93 10.25 22.42 13.69
C PRO A 93 10.17 22.74 12.20
N LYS A 94 10.70 21.89 11.32
CA LYS A 94 10.65 22.10 9.87
C LYS A 94 9.27 21.79 9.29
N ASP A 95 8.54 20.86 9.92
CA ASP A 95 7.30 20.31 9.41
C ASP A 95 6.05 20.90 10.08
N ARG A 96 6.24 21.83 11.04
CA ARG A 96 5.14 22.60 11.68
C ARG A 96 4.20 23.25 10.69
N HIS A 97 4.72 23.74 9.56
CA HIS A 97 3.90 24.39 8.55
C HIS A 97 2.97 23.40 7.83
N VAL A 98 3.37 22.14 7.69
CA VAL A 98 2.56 21.06 7.10
C VAL A 98 1.42 20.69 8.05
N LEU A 99 1.73 20.49 9.35
CA LEU A 99 0.71 20.19 10.35
C LEU A 99 -0.27 21.36 10.53
N ALA A 100 0.23 22.60 10.60
CA ALA A 100 -0.62 23.80 10.69
C ALA A 100 -1.59 23.90 9.50
N ALA A 101 -1.13 23.60 8.28
CA ALA A 101 -2.00 23.55 7.11
C ALA A 101 -3.07 22.46 7.24
N ALA A 102 -2.71 21.25 7.69
CA ALA A 102 -3.67 20.17 7.93
C ALA A 102 -4.74 20.55 8.97
N VAL A 103 -4.34 21.17 10.07
CA VAL A 103 -5.28 21.65 11.11
C VAL A 103 -6.19 22.75 10.57
N ARG A 104 -5.63 23.74 9.86
CA ARG A 104 -6.42 24.84 9.27
C ARG A 104 -7.44 24.36 8.25
N ALA A 105 -7.09 23.32 7.51
CA ALA A 105 -7.92 22.68 6.50
C ALA A 105 -8.98 21.74 7.08
N GLU A 106 -8.98 21.49 8.40
CA GLU A 106 -9.81 20.46 9.02
C GLU A 106 -9.61 19.08 8.34
N ALA A 107 -8.38 18.81 7.88
CA ALA A 107 -8.07 17.57 7.20
C ALA A 107 -7.92 16.42 8.20
N ASP A 108 -8.64 15.33 7.98
CA ASP A 108 -8.53 14.13 8.83
C ASP A 108 -7.17 13.43 8.67
N THR A 109 -6.49 13.64 7.53
CA THR A 109 -5.27 12.92 7.17
C THR A 109 -4.15 13.85 6.68
N LEU A 110 -2.94 13.62 7.19
CA LEU A 110 -1.69 14.17 6.66
C LEU A 110 -0.88 13.03 6.03
N VAL A 111 -0.69 13.06 4.72
CA VAL A 111 0.01 11.99 4.00
C VAL A 111 1.51 12.32 3.91
N THR A 112 2.35 11.55 4.59
CA THR A 112 3.80 11.77 4.68
C THR A 112 4.60 10.48 4.82
N PHE A 113 5.80 10.43 4.24
CA PHE A 113 6.78 9.38 4.52
C PHE A 113 7.42 9.53 5.90
N ASN A 114 7.44 10.75 6.45
CA ASN A 114 8.22 11.11 7.62
C ASN A 114 7.41 10.98 8.92
N LEU A 115 6.77 9.84 9.15
CA LEU A 115 5.87 9.63 10.31
C LEU A 115 6.50 10.00 11.67
N LYS A 116 7.80 9.78 11.83
CA LYS A 116 8.54 10.12 13.05
C LYS A 116 8.57 11.63 13.36
N ASP A 117 8.42 12.47 12.34
CA ASP A 117 8.45 13.93 12.47
C ASP A 117 7.08 14.45 12.97
N PHE A 118 6.05 13.60 12.93
CA PHE A 118 4.69 13.84 13.42
C PHE A 118 4.27 12.77 14.46
N PRO A 119 4.91 12.73 15.64
CA PRO A 119 4.55 11.77 16.68
C PRO A 119 3.07 11.93 17.09
N PRO A 120 2.36 10.86 17.50
CA PRO A 120 0.92 10.91 17.82
C PRO A 120 0.52 12.00 18.82
N ASP A 121 1.38 12.29 19.80
CA ASP A 121 1.16 13.36 20.79
C ASP A 121 1.09 14.77 20.17
N SER A 122 1.67 14.96 18.98
CA SER A 122 1.64 16.22 18.24
C SER A 122 0.42 16.39 17.33
N THR A 123 -0.25 15.29 16.93
CA THR A 123 -1.35 15.34 15.95
C THR A 123 -2.71 14.94 16.53
N SER A 124 -2.74 14.04 17.52
CA SER A 124 -3.98 13.47 18.08
C SER A 124 -4.92 14.51 18.69
N GLY A 125 -4.39 15.53 19.35
CA GLY A 125 -5.17 16.64 19.90
C GLY A 125 -5.88 17.50 18.85
N TRP A 126 -5.45 17.42 17.59
CA TRP A 126 -5.99 18.14 16.45
C TRP A 126 -6.86 17.26 15.53
N GLN A 127 -7.06 15.99 15.89
CA GLN A 127 -7.80 15.01 15.07
C GLN A 127 -7.19 14.76 13.68
N VAL A 128 -5.89 15.03 13.52
CA VAL A 128 -5.13 14.74 12.30
C VAL A 128 -4.37 13.42 12.46
N GLU A 129 -4.52 12.50 11.52
CA GLU A 129 -3.72 11.28 11.44
C GLU A 129 -2.59 11.44 10.42
N ALA A 130 -1.33 11.28 10.85
CA ALA A 130 -0.20 11.19 9.93
C ALA A 130 -0.09 9.76 9.36
N VAL A 131 -0.24 9.61 8.04
CA VAL A 131 -0.35 8.30 7.38
C VAL A 131 0.69 8.16 6.27
N HIS A 132 1.33 6.99 6.19
CA HIS A 132 2.28 6.67 5.12
C HIS A 132 1.55 6.57 3.76
N PRO A 133 2.11 7.05 2.63
CA PRO A 133 1.42 7.03 1.34
C PRO A 133 0.94 5.65 0.91
N ASP A 134 1.72 4.60 1.18
CA ASP A 134 1.34 3.22 0.85
C ASP A 134 0.10 2.74 1.63
N THR A 135 0.05 3.07 2.93
CA THR A 135 -1.10 2.78 3.80
C THR A 135 -2.33 3.58 3.36
N PHE A 136 -2.14 4.88 3.07
CA PHE A 136 -3.22 5.74 2.60
C PHE A 136 -3.85 5.22 1.30
N LEU A 137 -3.03 4.93 0.27
CA LEU A 137 -3.51 4.42 -1.01
C LEU A 137 -4.13 3.03 -0.89
N THR A 138 -3.60 2.16 -0.02
CA THR A 138 -4.18 0.84 0.24
C THR A 138 -5.54 0.96 0.94
N GLY A 139 -5.71 1.93 1.85
CA GLY A 139 -7.00 2.27 2.46
C GLY A 139 -8.02 2.70 1.41
N LEU A 140 -7.65 3.62 0.52
CA LEU A 140 -8.52 4.05 -0.59
C LEU A 140 -8.91 2.88 -1.51
N LEU A 141 -7.96 2.00 -1.83
CA LEU A 141 -8.22 0.80 -2.65
C LEU A 141 -9.20 -0.17 -1.96
N ALA A 142 -9.10 -0.33 -0.65
CA ALA A 142 -9.99 -1.20 0.11
C ALA A 142 -11.41 -0.62 0.22
N GLU A 143 -11.54 0.71 0.32
CA GLU A 143 -12.82 1.42 0.42
C GLU A 143 -13.53 1.53 -0.93
N ASP A 144 -12.83 1.95 -1.99
CA ASP A 144 -13.37 2.07 -3.35
C ASP A 144 -12.46 1.41 -4.39
N PRO A 145 -12.44 0.06 -4.45
CA PRO A 145 -11.64 -0.66 -5.45
C PRO A 145 -12.11 -0.37 -6.88
N ILE A 146 -13.38 -0.05 -7.11
CA ILE A 146 -13.90 0.26 -8.46
C ILE A 146 -13.37 1.60 -8.94
N GLY A 147 -13.53 2.65 -8.13
CA GLY A 147 -13.09 3.99 -8.45
C GLY A 147 -11.57 4.08 -8.60
N VAL A 148 -10.81 3.47 -7.69
CA VAL A 148 -9.34 3.45 -7.74
C VAL A 148 -8.82 2.76 -9.01
N VAL A 149 -9.31 1.55 -9.31
CA VAL A 149 -8.92 0.83 -10.54
C VAL A 149 -9.33 1.62 -11.78
N GLY A 150 -10.55 2.19 -11.79
CA GLY A 150 -11.02 3.02 -12.90
C GLY A 150 -10.15 4.26 -13.14
N ALA A 151 -9.71 4.93 -12.08
CA ALA A 151 -8.81 6.07 -12.15
C ALA A 151 -7.42 5.68 -12.68
N LEU A 152 -6.87 4.54 -12.23
CA LEU A 152 -5.60 4.01 -12.74
C LEU A 152 -5.68 3.68 -14.24
N HIS A 153 -6.78 3.08 -14.71
CA HIS A 153 -7.00 2.83 -16.14
C HIS A 153 -7.06 4.13 -16.96
N ARG A 154 -7.83 5.12 -16.51
CA ARG A 154 -7.95 6.41 -17.20
C ARG A 154 -6.61 7.15 -17.23
N GLY A 155 -5.97 7.30 -16.08
CA GLY A 155 -4.69 8.01 -15.95
C GLY A 155 -3.57 7.36 -16.76
N SER A 156 -3.45 6.02 -16.72
CA SER A 156 -2.44 5.31 -17.51
C SER A 156 -2.69 5.44 -19.01
N ALA A 157 -3.96 5.49 -19.43
CA ALA A 157 -4.33 5.70 -20.83
C ALA A 157 -3.95 7.10 -21.36
N ASP A 158 -3.65 8.06 -20.49
CA ASP A 158 -3.18 9.41 -20.86
C ASP A 158 -1.65 9.54 -20.93
N LEU A 159 -0.92 8.51 -20.50
CA LEU A 159 0.53 8.47 -20.66
C LEU A 159 0.88 8.33 -22.14
N ARG A 160 1.80 9.18 -22.62
CA ARG A 160 2.22 9.23 -24.04
C ARG A 160 3.71 8.94 -24.24
N ASN A 161 4.54 9.10 -23.21
CA ASN A 161 6.00 8.95 -23.34
C ASN A 161 6.64 8.46 -22.03
N PRO A 162 6.81 7.14 -21.85
CA PRO A 162 6.24 6.08 -22.68
C PRO A 162 4.73 5.93 -22.45
N ALA A 163 4.02 5.36 -23.45
CA ALA A 163 2.71 4.78 -23.18
C ALA A 163 2.89 3.55 -22.28
N GLN A 164 2.07 3.42 -21.24
CA GLN A 164 2.15 2.30 -20.30
C GLN A 164 0.75 1.78 -19.99
N THR A 165 0.63 0.48 -19.86
CA THR A 165 -0.53 -0.16 -19.23
C THR A 165 -0.57 0.18 -17.72
N PRO A 166 -1.73 0.04 -17.07
CA PRO A 166 -1.83 0.24 -15.62
C PRO A 166 -0.88 -0.64 -14.81
N THR A 167 -0.69 -1.90 -15.22
CA THR A 167 0.23 -2.82 -14.53
C THR A 167 1.70 -2.42 -14.70
N GLU A 168 2.11 -1.97 -15.89
CA GLU A 168 3.47 -1.44 -16.10
C GLU A 168 3.71 -0.14 -15.30
N PHE A 169 2.68 0.69 -15.15
CA PHE A 169 2.75 1.88 -14.31
C PHE A 169 2.84 1.49 -12.82
N LEU A 170 2.03 0.54 -12.34
CA LEU A 170 2.07 0.06 -10.96
C LEU A 170 3.40 -0.63 -10.63
N ALA A 171 4.01 -1.37 -11.57
CA ALA A 171 5.34 -1.95 -11.39
C ALA A 171 6.39 -0.90 -11.01
N SER A 172 6.32 0.30 -11.60
CA SER A 172 7.24 1.39 -11.26
C SER A 172 6.98 2.07 -9.91
N LEU A 173 5.86 1.76 -9.25
CA LEU A 173 5.53 2.27 -7.90
C LEU A 173 6.01 1.34 -6.79
N THR A 174 6.48 0.12 -7.08
CA THR A 174 6.93 -0.83 -6.04
C THR A 174 8.11 -0.30 -5.22
N ALA A 175 8.92 0.60 -5.79
CA ALA A 175 9.99 1.27 -5.06
C ALA A 175 9.53 2.28 -3.99
N THR A 176 8.26 2.68 -4.00
CA THR A 176 7.73 3.72 -3.09
C THR A 176 6.50 3.27 -2.30
N VAL A 177 5.58 2.56 -2.94
CA VAL A 177 4.31 2.09 -2.36
C VAL A 177 4.01 0.64 -2.82
N PRO A 178 4.88 -0.32 -2.44
CA PRO A 178 4.79 -1.70 -2.93
C PRO A 178 3.52 -2.43 -2.51
N ILE A 179 2.92 -2.11 -1.36
CA ILE A 179 1.71 -2.81 -0.93
C ILE A 179 0.55 -2.43 -1.87
N PHE A 180 0.30 -1.13 -2.03
CA PHE A 180 -0.70 -0.61 -2.95
C PHE A 180 -0.45 -1.08 -4.38
N ALA A 181 0.79 -0.99 -4.87
CA ALA A 181 1.13 -1.35 -6.24
C ALA A 181 0.74 -2.80 -6.58
N ASN A 182 1.10 -3.73 -5.69
CA ASN A 182 0.81 -5.15 -5.87
C ASN A 182 -0.69 -5.45 -5.70
N LEU A 183 -1.34 -4.88 -4.69
CA LEU A 183 -2.78 -5.10 -4.45
C LEU A 183 -3.64 -4.51 -5.57
N ALA A 184 -3.32 -3.32 -6.08
CA ALA A 184 -4.05 -2.71 -7.18
C ALA A 184 -3.89 -3.52 -8.48
N ALA A 185 -2.67 -4.02 -8.76
CA ALA A 185 -2.43 -4.87 -9.92
C ALA A 185 -3.20 -6.20 -9.82
N ASP A 186 -3.28 -6.75 -8.61
CA ASP A 186 -4.05 -7.95 -8.34
C ASP A 186 -5.56 -7.75 -8.56
N GLN A 187 -6.10 -6.61 -8.13
CA GLN A 187 -7.49 -6.22 -8.40
C GLN A 187 -7.77 -6.07 -9.90
N ILE A 188 -6.83 -5.49 -10.66
CA ILE A 188 -6.94 -5.36 -12.11
C ILE A 188 -6.98 -6.74 -12.78
N ARG A 189 -6.08 -7.65 -12.40
CA ARG A 189 -6.03 -9.02 -12.95
C ARG A 189 -7.30 -9.81 -12.66
N SER A 190 -7.74 -9.83 -11.39
CA SER A 190 -8.94 -10.59 -11.01
C SER A 190 -10.20 -10.11 -11.72
N ARG A 191 -10.33 -8.82 -12.00
CA ARG A 191 -11.46 -8.30 -12.78
C ARG A 191 -11.40 -8.65 -14.27
N ALA A 192 -10.19 -8.77 -14.82
CA ALA A 192 -10.03 -9.23 -16.20
C ALA A 192 -10.40 -10.71 -16.33
N GLU A 193 -10.15 -11.51 -15.30
CA GLU A 193 -10.50 -12.94 -15.23
C GLU A 193 -11.99 -13.17 -14.94
N ASN A 194 -12.55 -12.44 -13.95
CA ASN A 194 -13.93 -12.57 -13.49
C ASN A 194 -14.66 -11.21 -13.48
N PRO A 195 -15.14 -10.72 -14.64
CA PRO A 195 -15.73 -9.37 -14.75
C PRO A 195 -17.07 -9.20 -14.02
N ASP A 196 -17.80 -10.29 -13.78
CA ASP A 196 -19.14 -10.28 -13.15
C ASP A 196 -19.12 -10.57 -11.64
N GLU A 197 -17.94 -10.86 -11.06
CA GLU A 197 -17.83 -11.23 -9.64
C GLU A 197 -17.90 -9.96 -8.74
N PRO A 198 -18.76 -9.94 -7.71
CA PRO A 198 -18.85 -8.79 -6.83
C PRO A 198 -17.51 -8.57 -6.12
N SER A 199 -16.99 -7.35 -6.23
CA SER A 199 -15.79 -6.85 -5.58
C SER A 199 -15.89 -6.97 -4.06
N SER A 200 -15.54 -8.12 -3.49
CA SER A 200 -15.39 -8.30 -2.05
C SER A 200 -13.92 -8.12 -1.65
N PRO A 201 -13.55 -7.02 -0.95
CA PRO A 201 -12.22 -6.87 -0.38
C PRO A 201 -11.99 -7.80 0.82
N ILE A 202 -13.07 -8.38 1.34
CA ILE A 202 -13.10 -9.33 2.43
C ILE A 202 -13.33 -10.69 1.80
N THR A 203 -12.34 -11.59 1.85
CA THR A 203 -12.61 -13.03 1.72
C THR A 203 -13.73 -13.30 2.72
N ALA A 204 -14.95 -13.50 2.23
CA ALA A 204 -16.04 -13.91 3.10
C ALA A 204 -15.50 -15.12 3.85
N LEU A 205 -15.46 -15.03 5.19
CA LEU A 205 -15.36 -16.19 6.06
C LEU A 205 -16.66 -16.98 5.85
N VAL A 206 -16.77 -17.59 4.68
CA VAL A 206 -17.67 -18.70 4.46
C VAL A 206 -17.09 -19.77 5.36
N SER A 207 -17.94 -20.33 6.21
CA SER A 207 -17.66 -21.60 6.87
C SER A 207 -17.53 -22.68 5.79
N ALA A 208 -16.42 -22.66 5.05
CA ALA A 208 -16.08 -23.68 4.10
C ALA A 208 -15.83 -24.96 4.88
N ASP A 209 -16.26 -26.08 4.31
CA ASP A 209 -15.81 -27.39 4.77
C ASP A 209 -14.27 -27.41 4.75
N GLN A 210 -13.65 -28.13 5.69
CA GLN A 210 -12.19 -28.12 5.84
C GLN A 210 -11.50 -28.56 4.54
N ASP A 211 -12.14 -29.46 3.79
CA ASP A 211 -11.71 -29.94 2.48
C ASP A 211 -11.83 -28.86 1.38
N GLU A 212 -12.86 -28.02 1.41
CA GLU A 212 -13.06 -26.94 0.43
C GLU A 212 -12.08 -25.77 0.68
N ALA A 213 -11.80 -25.47 1.96
CA ALA A 213 -10.76 -24.53 2.35
C ALA A 213 -9.36 -24.99 1.93
N LEU A 214 -9.07 -26.30 2.03
CA LEU A 214 -7.78 -26.86 1.61
C LEU A 214 -7.65 -26.89 0.09
N ALA A 215 -8.73 -27.20 -0.63
CA ALA A 215 -8.76 -27.18 -2.09
C ALA A 215 -8.49 -25.79 -2.68
N ALA A 216 -8.80 -24.72 -1.95
CA ALA A 216 -8.52 -23.35 -2.37
C ALA A 216 -7.02 -23.03 -2.49
N PHE A 217 -6.13 -23.87 -1.95
CA PHE A 217 -4.68 -23.72 -2.07
C PHE A 217 -4.08 -24.49 -3.26
N GLY A 218 -4.88 -25.16 -4.09
CA GLY A 218 -4.39 -25.92 -5.25
C GLY A 218 -4.18 -27.42 -4.98
N GLU A 219 -3.41 -28.09 -5.84
CA GLU A 219 -3.17 -29.54 -5.76
C GLU A 219 -2.17 -29.88 -4.64
N VAL A 220 -2.59 -30.72 -3.69
CA VAL A 220 -1.76 -31.09 -2.53
C VAL A 220 -0.40 -31.65 -2.97
N GLY A 221 0.68 -31.01 -2.52
CA GLY A 221 2.05 -31.45 -2.82
C GLY A 221 2.69 -30.75 -4.02
N ASP A 222 1.96 -29.93 -4.78
CA ASP A 222 2.53 -29.22 -5.94
C ASP A 222 3.45 -28.07 -5.50
N LEU A 223 4.76 -28.31 -5.49
CA LEU A 223 5.75 -27.28 -5.15
C LEU A 223 5.96 -26.22 -6.26
N THR A 224 5.28 -26.35 -7.40
CA THR A 224 5.26 -25.34 -8.46
C THR A 224 4.14 -24.32 -8.29
N ASP A 225 3.23 -24.55 -7.34
CA ASP A 225 2.21 -23.61 -6.88
C ASP A 225 2.68 -22.90 -5.58
N PRO A 226 2.80 -21.56 -5.56
CA PRO A 226 3.17 -20.84 -4.35
C PRO A 226 2.16 -21.02 -3.20
N ALA A 227 0.87 -21.24 -3.48
CA ALA A 227 -0.15 -21.46 -2.46
C ALA A 227 0.12 -22.73 -1.66
N GLN A 228 0.49 -23.81 -2.35
CA GLN A 228 0.84 -25.09 -1.72
C GLN A 228 2.13 -25.01 -0.91
N VAL A 229 3.16 -24.34 -1.44
CA VAL A 229 4.41 -24.15 -0.71
C VAL A 229 4.17 -23.36 0.58
N ALA A 230 3.38 -22.29 0.51
CA ALA A 230 3.03 -21.50 1.69
C ALA A 230 2.24 -22.30 2.72
N LEU A 231 1.22 -23.05 2.29
CA LEU A 231 0.40 -23.87 3.17
C LEU A 231 1.25 -24.95 3.87
N GLN A 232 2.04 -25.71 3.11
CA GLN A 232 2.91 -26.74 3.67
C GLN A 232 3.97 -26.17 4.61
N TRP A 233 4.55 -25.01 4.25
CA TRP A 233 5.53 -24.35 5.12
C TRP A 233 4.89 -23.88 6.43
N TRP A 234 3.71 -23.27 6.36
CA TRP A 234 3.00 -22.74 7.52
C TRP A 234 2.55 -23.84 8.48
N THR A 235 2.00 -24.95 7.98
CA THR A 235 1.58 -26.09 8.82
C THR A 235 2.76 -26.86 9.40
N ALA A 236 3.88 -26.95 8.67
CA ALA A 236 5.10 -27.60 9.14
C ALA A 236 5.91 -26.75 10.12
N LEU A 237 5.65 -25.45 10.23
CA LEU A 237 6.53 -24.50 10.93
C LEU A 237 6.80 -24.89 12.39
N ASP A 238 5.75 -25.31 13.11
CA ASP A 238 5.85 -25.78 14.51
C ASP A 238 5.91 -27.31 14.61
N ALA A 239 5.21 -28.03 13.73
CA ALA A 239 5.07 -29.49 13.80
C ALA A 239 6.26 -30.26 13.22
N GLU A 240 6.82 -29.80 12.09
CA GLU A 240 7.85 -30.49 11.32
C GLU A 240 8.91 -29.50 10.79
N PRO A 241 9.77 -28.92 11.66
CA PRO A 241 10.68 -27.85 11.27
C PRO A 241 11.66 -28.19 10.14
N ASP A 242 11.98 -29.47 9.95
CA ASP A 242 12.83 -29.93 8.85
C ASP A 242 12.13 -29.81 7.48
N VAL A 243 10.81 -30.00 7.43
CA VAL A 243 9.99 -29.78 6.22
C VAL A 243 9.94 -28.28 5.91
N ALA A 244 9.64 -27.43 6.91
CA ALA A 244 9.66 -25.98 6.75
C ALA A 244 11.05 -25.48 6.28
N ARG A 245 12.13 -26.08 6.81
CA ARG A 245 13.50 -25.80 6.37
C ARG A 245 13.73 -26.13 4.89
N GLY A 246 13.22 -27.26 4.40
CA GLY A 246 13.32 -27.66 2.99
C GLY A 246 12.56 -26.74 2.03
N LEU A 247 11.50 -26.10 2.52
CA LEU A 247 10.67 -25.15 1.75
C LEU A 247 11.15 -23.70 1.84
N THR A 248 12.23 -23.41 2.58
CA THR A 248 12.77 -22.06 2.76
C THR A 248 13.93 -21.78 1.78
N PHE A 249 13.99 -20.59 1.19
CA PHE A 249 15.01 -20.20 0.21
C PHE A 249 16.43 -20.14 0.82
N ALA A 250 16.56 -19.57 2.02
CA ALA A 250 17.82 -19.42 2.74
C ALA A 250 17.67 -19.81 4.21
N PRO A 251 17.49 -21.10 4.54
CA PRO A 251 17.07 -21.54 5.87
C PRO A 251 18.01 -21.14 7.00
N ARG A 252 19.31 -20.94 6.72
CA ARG A 252 20.29 -20.48 7.71
C ARG A 252 20.00 -19.06 8.23
N ALA A 253 19.42 -18.19 7.39
CA ALA A 253 19.05 -16.84 7.79
C ALA A 253 17.87 -16.80 8.77
N TRP A 254 17.06 -17.86 8.79
CA TRP A 254 15.87 -17.98 9.65
C TRP A 254 16.18 -18.51 11.06
N GLY A 255 17.38 -19.06 11.28
CA GLY A 255 17.77 -19.63 12.56
C GLY A 255 16.96 -20.88 12.93
N ASP A 256 16.30 -20.84 14.08
CA ASP A 256 15.47 -21.92 14.61
C ASP A 256 13.97 -21.72 14.36
N TYR A 257 13.59 -20.71 13.54
CA TYR A 257 12.21 -20.39 13.17
C TYR A 257 11.28 -19.96 14.32
N ARG A 258 11.75 -19.89 15.58
CA ARG A 258 10.91 -19.51 16.73
C ARG A 258 10.28 -18.14 16.57
N TRP A 259 11.05 -17.16 16.09
CA TRP A 259 10.54 -15.82 15.83
C TRP A 259 9.41 -15.81 14.79
N ALA A 260 9.45 -16.73 13.81
CA ALA A 260 8.42 -16.84 12.78
C ALA A 260 7.16 -17.50 13.37
N VAL A 261 7.31 -18.54 14.18
CA VAL A 261 6.20 -19.13 14.96
C VAL A 261 5.53 -18.07 15.83
N ASP A 262 6.32 -17.32 16.61
CA ASP A 262 5.81 -16.26 17.49
C ASP A 262 5.07 -15.16 16.71
N MET A 263 5.56 -14.79 15.52
CA MET A 263 4.91 -13.79 14.66
C MET A 263 3.55 -14.28 14.10
N LEU A 264 3.37 -15.60 13.98
CA LEU A 264 2.21 -16.23 13.33
C LEU A 264 1.22 -16.88 14.31
N ALA A 265 1.48 -16.85 15.62
CA ALA A 265 0.73 -17.59 16.63
C ALA A 265 -0.79 -17.36 16.66
N ASP A 266 -1.29 -16.22 16.15
CA ASP A 266 -2.71 -15.86 16.09
C ASP A 266 -3.15 -15.45 14.67
N ARG A 267 -2.55 -16.06 13.64
CA ARG A 267 -2.81 -15.69 12.24
C ARG A 267 -3.16 -16.91 11.40
N SER A 268 -4.14 -16.74 10.52
CA SER A 268 -4.46 -17.72 9.49
C SER A 268 -3.91 -17.30 8.12
N LEU A 269 -3.42 -18.27 7.36
CA LEU A 269 -2.98 -18.06 5.98
C LEU A 269 -4.19 -17.90 5.05
N ALA A 270 -4.24 -16.83 4.27
CA ALA A 270 -5.22 -16.65 3.21
C ALA A 270 -4.81 -17.39 1.94
N SER A 271 -5.75 -18.01 1.23
CA SER A 271 -5.50 -18.79 0.01
C SER A 271 -5.15 -17.96 -1.23
N ARG A 272 -5.43 -16.65 -1.22
CA ARG A 272 -5.19 -15.78 -2.37
C ARG A 272 -3.70 -15.50 -2.57
N VAL A 273 -3.18 -15.89 -3.73
CA VAL A 273 -1.83 -15.59 -4.19
C VAL A 273 -1.80 -14.22 -4.87
N ILE A 274 -1.00 -13.29 -4.34
CA ILE A 274 -0.76 -11.99 -4.95
C ILE A 274 0.56 -12.08 -5.72
N ARG A 275 0.50 -12.02 -7.05
CA ARG A 275 1.71 -11.98 -7.88
C ARG A 275 2.33 -10.59 -7.87
N ALA A 276 3.65 -10.53 -7.70
CA ALA A 276 4.38 -9.26 -7.75
C ALA A 276 4.14 -8.56 -9.09
N VAL A 277 3.79 -7.28 -9.08
CA VAL A 277 3.48 -6.55 -10.32
C VAL A 277 4.72 -6.31 -11.18
N ASP A 278 5.90 -6.22 -10.56
CA ASP A 278 7.18 -6.01 -11.20
C ASP A 278 7.90 -7.32 -11.61
N GLU A 279 7.61 -8.46 -10.96
CA GLU A 279 8.14 -9.79 -11.33
C GLU A 279 7.09 -10.93 -11.08
N PRO A 280 5.97 -10.98 -11.84
CA PRO A 280 4.82 -11.84 -11.52
C PRO A 280 5.05 -13.35 -11.65
N ASP A 281 6.05 -13.75 -12.44
CA ASP A 281 6.40 -15.16 -12.68
C ASP A 281 7.42 -15.70 -11.67
N ARG A 282 8.09 -14.81 -10.94
CA ARG A 282 9.17 -15.14 -10.00
C ARG A 282 8.85 -14.85 -8.55
N ILE A 283 7.98 -13.88 -8.27
CA ILE A 283 7.69 -13.44 -6.90
C ILE A 283 6.19 -13.45 -6.65
N ALA A 284 5.82 -14.02 -5.52
CA ALA A 284 4.46 -14.10 -5.06
C ALA A 284 4.39 -13.77 -3.57
N PHE A 285 3.23 -13.28 -3.15
CA PHE A 285 2.96 -12.94 -1.78
C PHE A 285 1.65 -13.58 -1.33
N MET A 286 1.60 -13.98 -0.06
CA MET A 286 0.38 -14.46 0.57
C MET A 286 0.16 -13.75 1.88
N ARG A 287 -1.11 -13.48 2.21
CA ARG A 287 -1.49 -12.72 3.40
C ARG A 287 -1.71 -13.67 4.58
N LEU A 288 -1.20 -13.27 5.74
CA LEU A 288 -1.54 -13.85 7.03
C LEU A 288 -2.39 -12.85 7.82
N ILE A 289 -3.64 -13.23 8.03
CA ILE A 289 -4.67 -12.37 8.61
C ILE A 289 -4.83 -12.75 10.09
N PRO A 290 -4.90 -11.78 11.01
CA PRO A 290 -5.19 -12.08 12.41
C PRO A 290 -6.51 -12.84 12.57
N GLU A 291 -6.51 -13.85 13.42
CA GLU A 291 -7.74 -14.53 13.83
C GLU A 291 -8.54 -13.57 14.71
N VAL A 292 -9.56 -12.93 14.12
CA VAL A 292 -10.39 -11.99 14.86
C VAL A 292 -11.24 -12.80 15.85
N ALA A 293 -10.86 -12.79 17.14
CA ALA A 293 -11.75 -13.25 18.19
C ALA A 293 -13.05 -12.45 18.09
N ALA A 294 -14.13 -13.13 17.73
CA ALA A 294 -15.43 -12.52 17.48
C ALA A 294 -15.94 -11.79 18.73
N THR A 295 -15.72 -10.47 18.80
CA THR A 295 -16.61 -9.48 19.42
C THR A 295 -16.04 -8.07 19.25
N ALA A 296 -16.75 -7.26 18.47
CA ALA A 296 -16.81 -5.80 18.55
C ALA A 296 -15.49 -5.00 18.39
N GLN A 297 -15.11 -4.70 17.14
CA GLN A 297 -14.77 -3.33 16.70
C GLN A 297 -14.52 -3.30 15.18
N ALA A 298 -15.60 -3.10 14.42
CA ALA A 298 -15.59 -2.92 12.96
C ALA A 298 -14.94 -1.59 12.50
N PHE A 299 -14.25 -0.87 13.38
CA PHE A 299 -13.53 0.37 13.04
C PHE A 299 -12.04 0.34 13.40
N ALA A 300 -11.57 -0.66 14.16
CA ALA A 300 -10.13 -0.84 14.47
C ALA A 300 -9.42 -1.82 13.50
N ALA A 301 -10.17 -2.45 12.59
CA ALA A 301 -9.66 -3.45 11.64
C ALA A 301 -8.72 -2.87 10.55
N TYR A 302 -8.59 -1.55 10.46
CA TYR A 302 -7.72 -0.88 9.50
C TYR A 302 -6.28 -0.67 9.99
N ALA A 303 -6.01 -0.95 11.27
CA ALA A 303 -4.68 -0.86 11.88
C ALA A 303 -4.05 -2.23 12.19
N THR A 304 -4.63 -3.35 11.73
CA THR A 304 -3.95 -4.64 11.86
C THR A 304 -2.76 -4.65 10.92
N THR A 305 -1.55 -4.73 11.48
CA THR A 305 -0.33 -5.01 10.72
C THR A 305 -0.54 -6.30 9.95
N VAL A 306 -0.78 -6.17 8.65
CA VAL A 306 -0.89 -7.32 7.73
C VAL A 306 0.49 -7.94 7.64
N THR A 307 0.56 -9.25 7.83
CA THR A 307 1.80 -9.99 7.64
C THR A 307 1.75 -10.66 6.27
N PHE A 308 2.82 -10.54 5.53
CA PHE A 308 2.98 -11.17 4.23
C PHE A 308 4.05 -12.25 4.29
N LEU A 309 3.72 -13.38 3.69
CA LEU A 309 4.68 -14.41 3.33
C LEU A 309 5.15 -14.14 1.90
N THR A 310 6.44 -13.93 1.72
CA THR A 310 7.06 -13.72 0.41
C THR A 310 7.60 -15.04 -0.10
N LEU A 311 7.23 -15.41 -1.32
CA LEU A 311 7.72 -16.60 -2.01
C LEU A 311 8.50 -16.21 -3.26
N VAL A 312 9.56 -16.96 -3.54
CA VAL A 312 10.37 -16.83 -4.75
C VAL A 312 10.36 -18.14 -5.53
N ARG A 313 10.25 -18.04 -6.86
CA ARG A 313 10.38 -19.16 -7.78
C ARG A 313 11.84 -19.30 -8.21
N LEU A 314 12.37 -20.51 -8.11
CA LEU A 314 13.74 -20.84 -8.49
C LEU A 314 13.80 -21.36 -9.93
N ASP A 315 15.02 -21.47 -10.45
CA ASP A 315 15.29 -22.00 -11.80
C ASP A 315 14.84 -23.46 -11.98
N ASP A 316 14.68 -24.20 -10.88
CA ASP A 316 14.11 -25.56 -10.87
C ASP A 316 12.58 -25.57 -11.04
N GLY A 317 11.96 -24.38 -11.15
CA GLY A 317 10.53 -24.17 -11.32
C GLY A 317 9.73 -24.22 -10.02
N MET A 318 10.35 -24.56 -8.89
CA MET A 318 9.69 -24.68 -7.59
C MET A 318 9.70 -23.36 -6.83
N TRP A 319 8.72 -23.19 -5.95
CA TRP A 319 8.64 -22.05 -5.04
C TRP A 319 9.30 -22.35 -3.70
N ARG A 320 9.83 -21.31 -3.07
CA ARG A 320 10.36 -21.34 -1.71
C ARG A 320 9.93 -20.11 -0.94
N VAL A 321 9.72 -20.26 0.37
CA VAL A 321 9.50 -19.14 1.27
C VAL A 321 10.81 -18.36 1.42
N TRP A 322 10.79 -17.10 1.02
CA TRP A 322 11.94 -16.19 1.06
C TRP A 322 11.94 -15.38 2.35
N GLY A 323 10.79 -14.80 2.72
CA GLY A 323 10.69 -13.88 3.86
C GLY A 323 9.30 -13.82 4.47
N LEU A 324 9.24 -13.28 5.68
CA LEU A 324 8.02 -13.04 6.44
C LEU A 324 8.11 -11.65 7.08
N GLY A 325 7.10 -10.80 6.90
CA GLY A 325 7.12 -9.46 7.47
C GLY A 325 5.92 -8.59 7.14
N PRO A 326 5.91 -7.33 7.60
CA PRO A 326 4.77 -6.43 7.41
C PRO A 326 4.73 -5.73 6.04
N ALA A 327 5.75 -5.94 5.20
CA ALA A 327 5.93 -5.22 3.95
C ALA A 327 5.96 -6.18 2.74
N LEU A 328 5.37 -5.72 1.64
CA LEU A 328 5.70 -6.24 0.31
C LEU A 328 6.96 -5.51 -0.16
N LEU A 329 7.98 -6.25 -0.58
CA LEU A 329 9.22 -5.67 -1.10
C LEU A 329 9.16 -5.60 -2.63
N ALA A 330 9.89 -4.64 -3.22
CA ALA A 330 10.08 -4.60 -4.66
C ALA A 330 10.92 -5.80 -5.10
N ALA A 331 10.70 -6.27 -6.34
CA ALA A 331 11.35 -7.48 -6.81
C ALA A 331 12.88 -7.41 -6.77
N LYS A 332 13.46 -6.25 -7.11
CA LYS A 332 14.91 -6.01 -7.04
C LYS A 332 15.51 -6.28 -5.65
N ASP A 333 14.75 -5.99 -4.58
CA ASP A 333 15.22 -6.13 -3.20
C ASP A 333 15.13 -7.59 -2.71
N ILE A 334 14.51 -8.48 -3.51
CA ILE A 334 14.39 -9.91 -3.27
C ILE A 334 15.35 -10.70 -4.18
N VAL A 335 15.40 -10.32 -5.45
CA VAL A 335 16.18 -11.03 -6.49
C VAL A 335 17.68 -10.78 -6.38
N ASP A 336 18.11 -9.60 -5.92
CA ASP A 336 19.54 -9.35 -5.70
C ASP A 336 20.11 -10.15 -4.50
N ASP A 337 19.23 -10.68 -3.64
CA ASP A 337 19.57 -11.60 -2.54
C ASP A 337 19.48 -13.09 -2.95
N THR A 338 19.01 -13.40 -4.18
CA THR A 338 18.86 -14.78 -4.69
C THR A 338 19.94 -15.20 -5.67
#